data_AF-A0A945I1G3-F1
#
_entry.id   AF-A0A945I1G3-F1
#
_cell.length_a   1.000
_cell.length_b   1.000
_cell.length_c   1.000
_cell.angle_alpha   90.00
_cell.angle_beta   90.00
_cell.angle_gamma   90.00
#
_symmetry.space_group_name_H-M   'P 1'
#
loop_
_entity.id
_entity.type
_entity.pdbx_description
1 polymer ?
#
loop_
_entity_poly.entity_id
_entity_poly.type
_entity_poly.pdbx_seq_one_letter_code
_entity_poly.pdbx_strand_id
1 'polypeptide(L)'
;MNITSLIIALSLPFIGFSAFAEPIQLRCHMDSCSWANIQTIKKLEDGKDGGVLSEVSYYFGSSNHKNDLTYPDSYSDNFIIDWDKDIAKLMIYCSIRRPAVFGKNTLIQTFEFPLVYGFEMSALDIYMHTCHDTKYLGNNEIFANLGYDKIQRKQFNSVKELLSKF
;
A
#
# COMPACT_ATOMS: atom_id res chain seq x y z
N MET A 1 58.84 17.91 15.32
CA MET A 1 58.11 16.65 15.60
C MET A 1 56.69 17.04 15.98
N ASN A 2 55.80 17.25 15.00
CA ASN A 2 54.84 16.26 14.48
C ASN A 2 54.17 15.44 15.58
N ILE A 3 52.88 15.69 15.81
CA ILE A 3 51.77 14.76 15.50
C ILE A 3 50.51 15.64 15.40
N THR A 4 50.10 15.97 14.18
CA THR A 4 48.73 16.41 13.88
C THR A 4 47.81 15.21 14.08
N SER A 5 46.95 15.27 15.10
CA SER A 5 45.90 14.29 15.33
C SER A 5 44.87 14.37 14.20
N LEU A 6 45.02 13.49 13.22
CA LEU A 6 44.04 13.26 12.16
C LEU A 6 42.88 12.47 12.78
N ILE A 7 41.80 13.16 13.15
CA ILE A 7 40.52 12.52 13.48
C ILE A 7 39.93 12.04 12.16
N ILE A 8 40.22 10.78 11.81
CA ILE A 8 39.50 10.07 10.75
C ILE A 8 38.11 9.81 11.32
N ALA A 9 37.16 10.69 11.02
CA ALA A 9 35.75 10.37 11.12
C ALA A 9 35.51 9.20 10.15
N LEU A 10 35.38 7.98 10.69
CA LEU A 10 34.80 6.87 9.96
C LEU A 10 33.40 7.30 9.54
N SER A 11 33.28 7.82 8.32
CA SER A 11 32.04 7.71 7.58
C SER A 11 31.81 6.21 7.39
N LEU A 12 31.09 5.57 8.32
CA LEU A 12 30.42 4.33 7.98
C LEU A 12 29.63 4.66 6.72
N PRO A 13 29.90 4.01 5.57
CA PRO A 13 28.87 4.01 4.55
C PRO A 13 27.65 3.46 5.26
N PHE A 14 26.57 4.24 5.29
CA PHE A 14 25.24 3.70 5.52
C PHE A 14 25.10 2.60 4.47
N ILE A 15 25.47 1.38 4.84
CA ILE A 15 25.06 0.17 4.15
C ILE A 15 23.56 0.27 4.31
N GLY A 16 22.92 0.75 3.24
CA GLY A 16 21.49 0.75 3.08
C GLY A 16 21.04 -0.70 3.07
N PHE A 17 20.98 -1.30 4.26
CA PHE A 17 19.97 -2.28 4.53
C PHE A 17 18.68 -1.50 4.35
N SER A 18 18.04 -1.65 3.19
CA SER A 18 16.59 -1.57 3.16
C SER A 18 16.16 -2.58 4.21
N ALA A 19 15.86 -2.12 5.42
CA ALA A 19 14.94 -2.86 6.26
C ALA A 19 13.73 -3.06 5.35
N PHE A 20 13.59 -4.26 4.80
CA PHE A 20 12.43 -4.57 3.98
C PHE A 20 11.23 -4.24 4.86
N ALA A 21 10.37 -3.36 4.40
CA ALA A 21 9.18 -2.99 5.15
C ALA A 21 8.45 -4.29 5.53
N GLU A 22 7.96 -4.36 6.76
CA GLU A 22 7.22 -5.53 7.22
C GLU A 22 6.07 -5.81 6.23
N PRO A 23 5.88 -7.07 5.81
CA PRO A 23 4.77 -7.44 4.96
C PRO A 23 3.43 -6.96 5.52
N ILE A 24 2.64 -6.31 4.66
CA ILE A 24 1.27 -5.96 5.01
C ILE A 24 0.35 -7.13 4.73
N GLN A 25 -0.50 -7.44 5.71
CA GLN A 25 -1.58 -8.40 5.52
C GLN A 25 -2.67 -7.75 4.67
N LEU A 26 -3.03 -8.41 3.58
CA LEU A 26 -4.18 -8.05 2.77
C LEU A 26 -5.40 -8.80 3.33
N ARG A 27 -6.03 -9.62 2.49
CA ARG A 27 -7.18 -10.44 2.87
C ARG A 27 -6.78 -11.83 3.37
N CYS A 28 -7.44 -12.27 4.43
CA CYS A 28 -7.49 -13.68 4.81
C CYS A 28 -8.85 -14.30 4.44
N HIS A 29 -8.83 -15.49 3.84
CA HIS A 29 -10.01 -16.21 3.40
C HIS A 29 -9.68 -17.69 3.14
N MET A 30 -10.60 -18.60 3.53
CA MET A 30 -10.48 -20.06 3.34
C MET A 30 -9.08 -20.62 3.65
N ASP A 31 -8.65 -20.49 4.90
CA ASP A 31 -7.39 -21.02 5.43
C ASP A 31 -6.12 -20.37 4.86
N SER A 32 -6.24 -19.26 4.12
CA SER A 32 -5.10 -18.57 3.54
C SER A 32 -5.14 -17.07 3.82
N CYS A 33 -3.97 -16.49 4.03
CA CYS A 33 -3.78 -15.04 4.10
C CYS A 33 -2.91 -14.58 2.93
N SER A 34 -3.34 -13.52 2.26
CA SER A 34 -2.56 -12.82 1.24
C SER A 34 -1.73 -11.72 1.88
N TRP A 35 -0.52 -11.52 1.35
CA TRP A 35 0.45 -10.55 1.84
C TRP A 35 1.00 -9.72 0.69
N ALA A 36 1.35 -8.47 1.00
CA ALA A 36 2.16 -7.65 0.11
C ALA A 36 3.43 -7.20 0.84
N ASN A 37 4.58 -7.42 0.22
CA ASN A 37 5.84 -6.85 0.67
C ASN A 37 6.18 -5.65 -0.21
N ILE A 38 5.91 -4.44 0.30
CA ILE A 38 6.10 -3.20 -0.44
C ILE A 38 7.59 -2.92 -0.63
N GLN A 39 8.04 -2.89 -1.88
CA GLN A 39 9.43 -2.63 -2.23
C GLN A 39 9.70 -1.14 -2.43
N THR A 40 8.82 -0.46 -3.18
CA THR A 40 8.96 0.98 -3.45
C THR A 40 7.59 1.64 -3.55
N ILE A 41 7.52 2.88 -3.08
CA ILE A 41 6.41 3.81 -3.29
C ILE A 41 7.01 5.04 -3.98
N LYS A 42 6.75 5.18 -5.28
CA LYS A 42 7.28 6.28 -6.08
C LYS A 42 6.17 7.27 -6.40
N LYS A 43 6.25 8.47 -5.81
CA LYS A 43 5.40 9.60 -6.23
C LYS A 43 5.64 9.91 -7.71
N LEU A 44 4.55 10.09 -8.46
CA LEU A 44 4.59 10.40 -9.88
C LEU A 44 4.08 11.80 -10.18
N GLU A 45 2.92 12.18 -9.65
CA GLU A 45 2.27 13.45 -9.98
C GLU A 45 1.33 13.90 -8.87
N ASP A 46 1.11 15.22 -8.79
CA ASP A 46 0.10 15.82 -7.92
C ASP A 46 -1.20 16.06 -8.70
N GLY A 47 -2.31 15.74 -8.07
CA GLY A 47 -3.65 16.03 -8.53
C GLY A 47 -4.06 17.46 -8.23
N LYS A 48 -4.93 18.03 -9.06
CA LYS A 48 -5.40 19.40 -8.84
C LYS A 48 -6.30 19.55 -7.61
N ASP A 49 -6.89 18.46 -7.14
CA ASP A 49 -7.67 18.40 -5.89
C ASP A 49 -6.80 18.23 -4.63
N GLY A 50 -5.47 18.30 -4.77
CA GLY A 50 -4.51 18.07 -3.69
C GLY A 50 -4.17 16.59 -3.47
N GLY A 51 -4.72 15.67 -4.27
CA GLY A 51 -4.36 14.26 -4.21
C GLY A 51 -2.97 13.96 -4.75
N VAL A 52 -2.41 12.80 -4.43
CA VAL A 52 -1.08 12.37 -4.90
C VAL A 52 -1.18 11.04 -5.62
N LEU A 53 -0.62 10.97 -6.83
CA LEU A 53 -0.48 9.74 -7.59
C LEU A 53 0.89 9.12 -7.36
N SER A 54 0.90 7.85 -6.98
CA SER A 54 2.11 7.05 -6.78
C SER A 54 2.04 5.72 -7.54
N GLU A 55 3.19 5.23 -8.01
CA GLU A 55 3.37 3.82 -8.40
C GLU A 55 3.93 3.06 -7.19
N VAL A 56 3.30 1.95 -6.84
CA VAL A 56 3.75 1.04 -5.77
C VAL A 56 4.18 -0.27 -6.41
N SER A 57 5.40 -0.71 -6.10
CA SER A 57 5.90 -2.03 -6.48
C SER A 57 6.00 -2.93 -5.26
N TYR A 58 5.52 -4.16 -5.37
CA TYR A 58 5.46 -5.09 -4.24
C TYR A 58 5.57 -6.54 -4.70
N TYR A 59 6.06 -7.40 -3.82
CA TYR A 59 5.88 -8.85 -3.98
C TYR A 59 4.55 -9.26 -3.37
N PHE A 60 3.78 -10.05 -4.10
CA PHE A 60 2.59 -10.70 -3.57
C PHE A 60 2.97 -12.07 -3.02
N GLY A 61 2.32 -12.50 -1.96
CA GLY A 61 2.53 -13.84 -1.42
C GLY A 61 1.33 -14.34 -0.64
N SER A 62 1.36 -15.62 -0.30
CA SER A 62 0.32 -16.22 0.52
C SER A 62 0.90 -17.15 1.58
N SER A 63 0.25 -17.20 2.74
CA SER A 63 0.52 -18.18 3.79
C SER A 63 -0.71 -19.03 4.03
N ASN A 64 -0.49 -20.24 4.54
CA ASN A 64 -1.53 -21.20 4.90
C ASN A 64 -1.69 -21.26 6.43
N HIS A 65 -2.94 -21.21 6.88
CA HIS A 65 -3.37 -21.13 8.27
C HIS A 65 -4.46 -22.17 8.61
N LYS A 66 -4.53 -23.29 7.87
CA LYS A 66 -5.59 -24.30 8.04
C LYS A 66 -5.70 -24.90 9.44
N ASN A 67 -4.59 -24.96 10.17
CA ASN A 67 -4.55 -25.55 11.52
C ASN A 67 -4.69 -24.50 12.63
N ASP A 68 -4.84 -23.22 12.28
CA ASP A 68 -4.90 -22.13 13.24
C ASP A 68 -6.34 -21.88 13.68
N LEU A 69 -6.53 -21.53 14.95
CA LEU A 69 -7.86 -21.23 15.50
C LEU A 69 -8.45 -19.93 14.93
N THR A 70 -7.58 -19.01 14.52
CA THR A 70 -7.92 -17.69 13.98
C THR A 70 -6.89 -17.31 12.92
N TYR A 71 -7.29 -16.47 11.97
CA TYR A 71 -6.32 -15.84 11.07
C TYR A 71 -5.39 -14.91 11.85
N PRO A 72 -4.15 -14.71 11.38
CA PRO A 72 -3.30 -13.66 11.90
C PRO A 72 -3.94 -12.29 11.67
N ASP A 73 -3.71 -11.39 12.63
CA ASP A 73 -4.10 -9.97 12.53
C ASP A 73 -2.94 -9.08 12.05
N SER A 74 -1.70 -9.56 12.19
CA SER A 74 -0.45 -8.88 11.85
C SER A 74 0.60 -9.88 11.40
N TYR A 75 1.65 -9.40 10.74
CA TYR A 75 2.78 -10.22 10.28
C TYR A 75 3.58 -10.81 11.44
N SER A 76 4.19 -11.97 11.19
CA SER A 76 5.17 -12.61 12.06
C SER A 76 6.24 -13.29 11.22
N ASP A 77 7.51 -13.21 11.63
CA ASP A 77 8.63 -13.90 10.98
C ASP A 77 8.49 -15.42 10.95
N ASN A 78 7.59 -15.99 11.78
CA ASN A 78 7.30 -17.42 11.80
C ASN A 78 6.38 -17.87 10.65
N PHE A 79 5.75 -16.93 9.93
CA PHE A 79 4.90 -17.28 8.80
C PHE A 79 5.74 -17.64 7.59
N ILE A 80 5.51 -18.86 7.08
CA ILE A 80 6.04 -19.28 5.80
C ILE A 80 5.13 -18.69 4.72
N ILE A 81 5.58 -17.59 4.12
CA ILE A 81 4.90 -16.94 3.00
C ILE A 81 5.52 -17.44 1.69
N ASP A 82 4.71 -18.04 0.83
CA ASP A 82 5.07 -18.36 -0.54
C ASP A 82 4.95 -17.09 -1.38
N TRP A 83 6.10 -16.51 -1.73
CA TRP A 83 6.19 -15.25 -2.47
C TRP A 83 6.23 -15.50 -3.97
N ASP A 84 5.43 -14.73 -4.71
CA ASP A 84 5.54 -14.64 -6.16
C ASP A 84 6.93 -14.13 -6.55
N LYS A 85 7.50 -14.70 -7.61
CA LYS A 85 8.82 -14.31 -8.12
C LYS A 85 8.83 -12.96 -8.83
N ASP A 86 7.68 -12.60 -9.40
CA ASP A 86 7.52 -11.39 -10.18
C ASP A 86 7.06 -10.23 -9.29
N ILE A 87 7.65 -9.06 -9.50
CA ILE A 87 7.23 -7.85 -8.81
C ILE A 87 5.93 -7.33 -9.43
N ALA A 88 4.90 -7.20 -8.62
CA ALA A 88 3.65 -6.57 -9.01
C ALA A 88 3.78 -5.05 -8.95
N LYS A 89 2.98 -4.36 -9.76
CA LYS A 89 2.90 -2.89 -9.78
C LYS A 89 1.46 -2.44 -9.83
N LEU A 90 1.16 -1.42 -9.03
CA LEU A 90 -0.13 -0.74 -9.04
C LEU A 90 0.05 0.77 -8.90
N MET A 91 -0.96 1.50 -9.36
CA MET A 91 -1.07 2.94 -9.23
C MET A 91 -2.05 3.23 -8.10
N ILE A 92 -1.67 4.15 -7.21
CA ILE A 92 -2.51 4.61 -6.10
C ILE A 92 -2.68 6.12 -6.20
N TYR A 93 -3.93 6.58 -6.19
CA TYR A 93 -4.25 7.98 -6.09
C TYR A 93 -4.80 8.31 -4.70
N CYS A 94 -3.93 8.81 -3.84
CA CYS A 94 -4.25 9.26 -2.49
C CYS A 94 -5.02 10.60 -2.58
N SER A 95 -6.33 10.54 -2.74
CA SER A 95 -7.23 11.71 -2.72
C SER A 95 -8.38 11.45 -1.76
N ILE A 96 -8.72 12.46 -0.96
CA ILE A 96 -9.90 12.47 -0.08
C ILE A 96 -11.22 12.46 -0.87
N ARG A 97 -11.19 12.87 -2.14
CA ARG A 97 -12.38 12.99 -3.01
C ARG A 97 -12.49 11.91 -4.07
N ARG A 98 -11.35 11.37 -4.50
CA ARG A 98 -11.26 10.38 -5.60
C ARG A 98 -10.25 9.28 -5.26
N PRO A 99 -10.38 8.60 -4.12
CA PRO A 99 -9.47 7.51 -3.75
C PRO A 99 -9.53 6.40 -4.80
N ALA A 100 -8.41 6.00 -5.39
CA ALA A 100 -8.39 4.99 -6.45
C ALA A 100 -7.12 4.12 -6.40
N VAL A 101 -7.28 2.85 -6.78
CA VAL A 101 -6.19 1.89 -7.00
C VAL A 101 -6.43 1.19 -8.34
N PHE A 102 -5.42 1.11 -9.19
CA PHE A 102 -5.56 0.51 -10.52
C PHE A 102 -4.23 -0.04 -11.05
N GLY A 103 -4.30 -1.08 -11.87
CA GLY A 103 -3.15 -1.64 -12.56
C GLY A 103 -2.83 -0.90 -13.86
N LYS A 104 -1.70 -1.27 -14.48
CA LYS A 104 -1.37 -0.78 -15.83
C LYS A 104 -2.40 -1.31 -16.83
N ASN A 105 -3.05 -0.41 -17.57
CA ASN A 105 -4.09 -0.70 -18.57
C ASN A 105 -5.43 -1.22 -18.01
N THR A 106 -5.70 -1.07 -16.72
CA THR A 106 -7.03 -1.39 -16.15
C THR A 106 -7.93 -0.15 -16.17
N LEU A 107 -9.24 -0.39 -16.04
CA LEU A 107 -10.21 0.68 -15.79
C LEU A 107 -9.81 1.46 -14.53
N ILE A 108 -9.85 2.79 -14.60
CA ILE A 108 -9.59 3.66 -13.45
C ILE A 108 -10.94 3.95 -12.80
N GLN A 109 -11.14 3.42 -11.61
CA GLN A 109 -12.34 3.63 -10.82
C GLN A 109 -11.97 4.05 -9.41
N THR A 110 -12.74 4.98 -8.83
CA THR A 110 -12.60 5.31 -7.42
C THR A 110 -13.24 4.22 -6.56
N PHE A 111 -12.74 4.06 -5.34
CA PHE A 111 -13.49 3.36 -4.33
C PHE A 111 -14.83 4.06 -4.06
N GLU A 112 -15.79 3.26 -3.60
CA GLU A 112 -17.03 3.77 -3.02
C GLU A 112 -16.87 3.73 -1.50
N PHE A 113 -16.68 4.87 -0.86
CA PHE A 113 -16.56 4.91 0.61
C PHE A 113 -17.89 5.34 1.24
N PRO A 114 -18.32 4.66 2.32
CA PRO A 114 -17.60 3.61 3.06
C PRO A 114 -17.86 2.17 2.54
N LEU A 115 -18.47 2.01 1.37
CA LEU A 115 -18.94 0.71 0.87
C LEU A 115 -17.90 0.00 -0.03
N VAL A 116 -16.87 -0.60 0.59
CA VAL A 116 -15.89 -1.42 -0.13
C VAL A 116 -16.20 -2.91 0.04
N TYR A 117 -16.23 -3.65 -1.06
CA TYR A 117 -16.63 -5.07 -1.03
C TYR A 117 -15.73 -5.96 -1.89
N GLY A 118 -15.67 -7.24 -1.50
CA GLY A 118 -15.16 -8.30 -2.37
C GLY A 118 -13.67 -8.20 -2.68
N PHE A 119 -13.33 -8.20 -3.98
CA PHE A 119 -11.94 -8.20 -4.46
C PHE A 119 -11.23 -6.87 -4.19
N GLU A 120 -11.98 -5.77 -4.03
CA GLU A 120 -11.42 -4.44 -3.79
C GLU A 120 -10.79 -4.31 -2.39
N MET A 121 -11.10 -5.22 -1.47
CA MET A 121 -10.58 -5.20 -0.10
C MET A 121 -9.05 -5.29 -0.05
N SER A 122 -8.44 -6.17 -0.85
CA SER A 122 -6.98 -6.26 -0.90
C SER A 122 -6.34 -4.98 -1.47
N ALA A 123 -7.00 -4.34 -2.44
CA ALA A 123 -6.54 -3.05 -2.98
C ALA A 123 -6.71 -1.92 -1.94
N LEU A 124 -7.78 -1.99 -1.14
CA LEU A 124 -8.02 -1.08 -0.03
C LEU A 124 -6.91 -1.18 1.03
N ASP A 125 -6.48 -2.39 1.41
CA ASP A 125 -5.41 -2.53 2.41
C ASP A 125 -4.10 -1.86 1.96
N ILE A 126 -3.73 -2.01 0.68
CA ILE A 126 -2.56 -1.33 0.11
C ILE A 126 -2.79 0.19 0.04
N TYR A 127 -4.01 0.63 -0.28
CA TYR A 127 -4.38 2.05 -0.27
C TYR A 127 -4.23 2.66 1.12
N MET A 128 -4.79 2.01 2.14
CA MET A 128 -4.78 2.50 3.52
C MET A 128 -3.36 2.56 4.07
N HIS A 129 -2.53 1.56 3.76
CA HIS A 129 -1.12 1.59 4.12
C HIS A 129 -0.39 2.74 3.41
N THR A 130 -0.56 2.87 2.09
CA THR A 130 0.19 3.86 1.29
C THR A 130 -0.22 5.30 1.58
N CYS A 131 -1.52 5.55 1.77
CA CYS A 131 -2.06 6.90 1.88
C CYS A 131 -2.23 7.37 3.33
N HIS A 132 -2.36 6.45 4.29
CA HIS A 132 -2.73 6.76 5.67
C HIS A 132 -1.90 6.04 6.73
N ASP A 133 -0.92 5.22 6.32
CA ASP A 133 -0.07 4.42 7.22
C ASP A 133 -0.89 3.60 8.24
N THR A 134 -1.98 3.01 7.77
CA THR A 134 -2.92 2.26 8.62
C THR A 134 -3.54 1.07 7.89
N LYS A 135 -4.25 0.21 8.61
CA LYS A 135 -4.94 -0.99 8.08
C LYS A 135 -6.44 -0.82 8.20
N TYR A 136 -7.18 -1.33 7.21
CA TYR A 136 -8.63 -1.41 7.30
C TYR A 136 -9.04 -2.65 8.14
N LEU A 137 -9.63 -2.42 9.31
CA LEU A 137 -10.06 -3.49 10.22
C LEU A 137 -11.54 -3.86 10.09
N GLY A 138 -12.19 -3.48 8.97
CA GLY A 138 -13.62 -3.75 8.76
C GLY A 138 -14.57 -2.73 9.40
N ASN A 139 -14.06 -1.66 10.02
CA ASN A 139 -14.88 -0.58 10.57
C ASN A 139 -14.93 0.62 9.60
N ASN A 140 -16.10 0.90 9.07
CA ASN A 140 -16.37 2.01 8.16
C ASN A 140 -16.15 3.41 8.77
N GLU A 141 -16.18 3.55 10.10
CA GLU A 141 -15.93 4.84 10.78
C GLU A 141 -14.53 5.40 10.50
N ILE A 142 -13.57 4.52 10.17
CA ILE A 142 -12.21 4.94 9.83
C ILE A 142 -12.19 5.92 8.65
N PHE A 143 -13.09 5.76 7.68
CA PHE A 143 -13.15 6.66 6.53
C PHE A 143 -13.54 8.08 6.96
N ALA A 144 -14.53 8.23 7.83
CA ALA A 144 -14.92 9.53 8.37
C ALA A 144 -13.79 10.15 9.20
N ASN A 145 -13.09 9.36 10.02
CA ASN A 145 -11.96 9.82 10.82
C ASN A 145 -10.77 10.29 9.97
N LEU A 146 -10.57 9.67 8.81
CA LEU A 146 -9.57 10.07 7.82
C LEU A 146 -10.05 11.24 6.93
N GLY A 147 -11.25 11.77 7.17
CA GLY A 147 -11.82 12.93 6.49
C GLY A 147 -12.59 12.64 5.21
N TYR A 148 -12.86 11.37 4.91
CA TYR A 148 -13.67 11.00 3.74
C TYR A 148 -15.14 11.30 4.01
N ASP A 149 -15.73 12.09 3.12
CA ASP A 149 -17.18 12.11 2.94
C ASP A 149 -17.65 10.84 2.22
N LYS A 150 -18.97 10.71 2.03
CA LYS A 150 -19.51 9.66 1.17
C LYS A 150 -18.98 9.81 -0.26
N ILE A 151 -18.12 8.88 -0.68
CA ILE A 151 -17.56 8.83 -2.03
C ILE A 151 -18.38 7.85 -2.87
N GLN A 152 -18.89 8.32 -4.01
CA GLN A 152 -19.50 7.45 -5.01
C GLN A 152 -18.44 6.94 -6.00
N ARG A 153 -18.59 5.69 -6.45
CA ARG A 153 -17.76 5.13 -7.52
C ARG A 153 -17.88 5.99 -8.78
N LYS A 154 -16.74 6.43 -9.29
CA LYS A 154 -16.62 7.16 -10.57
C LYS A 154 -15.54 6.50 -11.42
N GLN A 155 -15.82 6.37 -12.70
CA GLN A 155 -14.87 5.90 -13.68
C GLN A 155 -14.19 7.06 -14.40
N PHE A 156 -12.92 6.88 -14.75
CA PHE A 156 -12.11 7.83 -15.48
C PHE A 156 -11.49 7.14 -16.69
N ASN A 157 -11.40 7.86 -17.81
CA ASN A 157 -10.87 7.31 -19.06
C ASN A 157 -9.35 7.42 -19.15
N SER A 158 -8.73 8.22 -18.28
CA SER A 158 -7.28 8.40 -18.26
C SER A 158 -6.80 8.92 -16.90
N VAL A 159 -5.50 8.75 -16.63
CA VAL A 159 -4.83 9.37 -15.48
C VAL A 159 -4.98 10.88 -15.53
N LYS A 160 -4.82 11.49 -16.72
CA LYS A 160 -5.01 12.94 -16.89
C LYS A 160 -6.40 13.39 -16.44
N GLU A 161 -7.45 12.63 -16.77
CA GLU A 161 -8.82 12.95 -16.31
C GLU A 161 -8.94 12.85 -14.79
N LEU A 162 -8.40 11.78 -14.19
CA LEU A 162 -8.40 11.57 -12.74
C LEU A 162 -7.75 12.74 -11.98
N LEU A 163 -6.60 13.23 -12.47
CA LEU A 163 -5.83 14.30 -11.84
C LEU A 163 -6.42 15.70 -12.07
N SER A 164 -7.13 15.93 -13.18
CA SER A 164 -7.54 17.29 -13.60
C SER A 164 -8.98 17.67 -13.24
N LYS A 165 -9.84 16.69 -12.97
CA LYS A 165 -11.25 16.95 -12.60
C LYS A 165 -11.31 17.67 -11.25
N PHE A 166 -12.20 18.63 -11.11
CA PHE A 166 -12.49 19.29 -9.82
C PHE A 166 -13.89 18.91 -9.38
#